data_AF-A0A7Y2DFA2-F1
#
_entry.id   AF-A0A7Y2DFA2-F1
#
_cell.length_a   1.000
_cell.length_b   1.000
_cell.length_c   1.000
_cell.angle_alpha   90.00
_cell.angle_beta   90.00
_cell.angle_gamma   90.00
#
_symmetry.space_group_name_H-M   'P 1'
#
loop_
_entity.id
_entity.type
_entity.pdbx_description
1 polymer ?
#
loop_
_entity_poly.entity_id
_entity_poly.type
_entity_poly.pdbx_seq_one_letter_code
_entity_poly.pdbx_strand_id
1 'polypeptide(L)'
;MKEDFHRKISIQGSQQFSQINLKEPIRHAAGKLGVKEALRHGFKEMGIVRSMRALLEMNQEDGFDCPSCAWPNPENPSPIAEYCENGAKALADEATTDHIGRDFFATHSVEELSQLTDYQLNKFGRLTEPLVLRPGEIHYKPIAWQDAYDLISKNLRDLESPDEAIFYTSGRSSNEAAYLYGMFARAFGTNNMPDCSNMYHE
;
A
#
# COMPACT_ATOMS: atom_id res chain seq x y z
N MET A 1 -18.59 -26.95 20.63
CA MET A 1 -18.93 -25.76 19.84
C MET A 1 -18.23 -24.58 20.49
N LYS A 2 -17.15 -24.06 19.88
CA LYS A 2 -16.69 -22.71 20.24
C LYS A 2 -17.78 -21.78 19.73
N GLU A 3 -18.28 -20.88 20.56
CA GLU A 3 -19.20 -19.83 20.11
C GLU A 3 -18.59 -19.13 18.88
N ASP A 4 -19.40 -18.90 17.86
CA ASP A 4 -18.98 -18.18 16.66
C ASP A 4 -18.62 -16.75 17.06
N PHE A 5 -17.33 -16.50 17.22
CA PHE A 5 -16.80 -15.18 17.50
C PHE A 5 -16.91 -14.33 16.24
N HIS A 6 -17.97 -13.52 16.17
CA HIS A 6 -18.19 -12.58 15.08
C HIS A 6 -17.68 -11.19 15.45
N ARG A 7 -16.70 -10.69 14.66
CA ARG A 7 -16.22 -9.31 14.76
C ARG A 7 -17.19 -8.37 14.05
N LYS A 8 -17.48 -7.23 14.68
CA LYS A 8 -18.34 -6.19 14.09
C LYS A 8 -17.50 -5.22 13.26
N ILE A 9 -17.05 -5.67 12.10
CA ILE A 9 -16.23 -4.86 11.18
C ILE A 9 -17.08 -4.16 10.11
N SER A 10 -16.62 -3.01 9.62
CA SER A 10 -17.07 -2.46 8.33
C SER A 10 -16.13 -2.91 7.22
N ILE A 11 -16.68 -3.48 6.14
CA ILE A 11 -15.90 -3.94 4.98
C ILE A 11 -15.54 -2.76 4.07
N GLN A 12 -16.33 -1.69 4.09
CA GLN A 12 -16.22 -0.55 3.17
C GLN A 12 -15.65 0.71 3.85
N GLY A 13 -15.26 0.64 5.13
CA GLY A 13 -14.86 1.82 5.89
C GLY A 13 -16.03 2.74 6.24
N SER A 14 -15.71 4.00 6.54
CA SER A 14 -16.72 5.05 6.75
C SER A 14 -17.36 5.47 5.42
N GLN A 15 -18.69 5.36 5.34
CA GLN A 15 -19.50 5.94 4.26
C GLN A 15 -19.98 7.37 4.56
N GLN A 16 -19.55 7.97 5.68
CA GLN A 16 -19.92 9.34 5.97
C GLN A 16 -19.28 10.25 4.91
N PHE A 17 -20.13 10.97 4.18
CA PHE A 17 -19.65 11.99 3.27
C PHE A 17 -18.77 12.97 4.05
N SER A 18 -17.56 13.21 3.54
CA SER A 18 -16.77 14.36 3.98
C SER A 18 -17.60 15.63 3.77
N GLN A 19 -17.34 16.69 4.54
CA GLN A 19 -18.01 17.99 4.35
C GLN A 19 -17.58 18.60 3.01
N ILE A 20 -18.14 18.09 1.90
CA ILE A 20 -17.79 18.48 0.55
C ILE A 20 -18.19 19.94 0.37
N ASN A 21 -17.20 20.79 0.18
CA ASN A 21 -17.41 22.19 -0.16
C ASN A 21 -17.59 22.32 -1.66
N LEU A 22 -18.82 22.57 -2.11
CA LEU A 22 -19.10 22.88 -3.51
C LEU A 22 -18.51 24.26 -3.85
N LYS A 23 -17.64 24.28 -4.86
CA LYS A 23 -16.98 25.49 -5.38
C LYS A 23 -17.07 25.47 -6.90
N GLU A 24 -16.83 26.63 -7.51
CA GLU A 24 -16.71 26.74 -8.96
C GLU A 24 -15.62 25.79 -9.50
N PRO A 25 -15.85 25.15 -10.67
CA PRO A 25 -14.87 24.23 -11.27
C PRO A 25 -13.51 24.91 -11.54
N ILE A 26 -12.43 24.23 -11.17
CA ILE A 26 -11.08 24.67 -11.51
C ILE A 26 -10.85 24.42 -13.01
N ARG A 27 -10.35 25.45 -13.72
CA ARG A 27 -10.13 25.39 -15.18
C ARG A 27 -8.76 24.87 -15.62
N HIS A 28 -7.88 24.56 -14.67
CA HIS A 28 -6.53 24.05 -14.93
C HIS A 28 -6.29 22.77 -14.12
N ALA A 29 -5.96 21.68 -14.80
CA ALA A 29 -5.69 20.38 -14.18
C ALA A 29 -4.21 20.17 -13.80
N ALA A 30 -3.31 21.01 -14.31
CA ALA A 30 -1.87 20.88 -14.12
C ALA A 30 -1.17 22.25 -14.07
N GLY A 31 0.13 22.24 -13.74
CA GLY A 31 0.98 23.43 -13.71
C GLY A 31 1.43 23.79 -12.31
N LYS A 32 1.63 25.10 -12.05
CA LYS A 32 2.24 25.61 -10.80
C LYS A 32 1.52 25.11 -9.54
N LEU A 33 0.20 24.94 -9.59
CA LEU A 33 -0.57 24.43 -8.45
C LEU A 33 -0.22 22.98 -8.14
N GLY A 34 -0.11 22.12 -9.15
CA GLY A 34 0.26 20.72 -8.95
C GLY A 34 1.68 20.56 -8.43
N VAL A 35 2.63 21.35 -8.94
CA VAL A 35 4.00 21.41 -8.40
C VAL A 35 4.00 21.82 -6.92
N LYS A 36 3.24 22.86 -6.57
CA LYS A 36 3.10 23.33 -5.19
C LYS A 36 2.52 22.25 -4.28
N GLU A 37 1.46 21.57 -4.69
CA GLU A 37 0.82 20.54 -3.87
C GLU A 37 1.68 19.28 -3.74
N ALA A 38 2.39 18.88 -4.81
CA ALA A 38 3.36 17.80 -4.75
C ALA A 38 4.48 18.09 -3.74
N LEU A 39 5.09 19.28 -3.80
CA LEU A 39 6.14 19.67 -2.85
C LEU A 39 5.60 19.82 -1.42
N ARG A 40 4.43 20.44 -1.25
CA ARG A 40 3.78 20.59 0.06
C ARG A 40 3.53 19.24 0.71
N HIS A 41 3.01 18.28 -0.06
CA HIS A 41 2.74 16.93 0.43
C HIS A 41 4.05 16.16 0.68
N GLY A 42 5.00 16.21 -0.26
CA GLY A 42 6.32 15.62 -0.09
C GLY A 42 7.02 16.08 1.18
N PHE A 43 7.10 17.41 1.40
CA PHE A 43 7.75 17.97 2.59
C PHE A 43 7.03 17.62 3.88
N LYS A 44 5.69 17.48 3.83
CA LYS A 44 4.91 17.05 4.98
C LYS A 44 5.21 15.61 5.39
N GLU A 45 5.30 14.70 4.43
CA GLU A 45 5.45 13.27 4.72
C GLU A 45 6.91 12.84 4.87
N MET A 46 7.84 13.38 4.07
CA MET A 46 9.24 12.94 4.04
C MET A 46 10.23 13.94 4.66
N GLY A 47 9.85 15.21 4.80
CA GLY A 47 10.76 16.32 5.10
C GLY A 47 11.54 16.81 3.88
N ILE A 48 11.95 18.09 3.88
CA ILE A 48 12.46 18.82 2.71
C ILE A 48 13.60 18.09 1.98
N VAL A 49 14.64 17.68 2.71
CA VAL A 49 15.85 17.10 2.12
C VAL A 49 15.55 15.76 1.43
N ARG A 50 14.81 14.87 2.11
CA ARG A 50 14.43 13.57 1.56
C ARG A 50 13.51 13.72 0.36
N SER A 51 12.54 14.64 0.43
CA SER A 51 11.66 14.90 -0.71
C SER A 51 12.42 15.38 -1.93
N MET A 52 13.29 16.38 -1.78
CA MET A 52 14.03 16.91 -2.93
C MET A 52 14.93 15.84 -3.55
N ARG A 53 15.61 15.04 -2.73
CA ARG A 53 16.43 13.94 -3.22
C ARG A 53 15.60 12.88 -3.96
N ALA A 54 14.56 12.36 -3.31
CA ALA A 54 13.74 11.28 -3.87
C ALA A 54 13.01 11.72 -5.15
N LEU A 55 12.55 12.97 -5.20
CA LEU A 55 11.92 13.51 -6.41
C LEU A 55 12.91 13.70 -7.56
N LEU A 56 14.14 14.15 -7.29
CA LEU A 56 15.18 14.27 -8.32
C LEU A 56 15.69 12.92 -8.84
N GLU A 57 15.63 11.86 -8.03
CA GLU A 57 16.04 10.51 -8.42
C GLU A 57 14.90 9.73 -9.13
N MET A 58 13.64 10.14 -8.99
CA MET A 58 12.51 9.41 -9.56
C MET A 58 12.44 9.56 -11.09
N ASN A 59 12.26 8.43 -11.79
CA ASN A 59 12.19 8.31 -13.25
C ASN A 59 13.44 8.85 -13.98
N GLN A 60 14.60 8.78 -13.34
CA GLN A 60 15.90 9.08 -13.94
C GLN A 60 16.65 7.78 -14.30
N GLU A 61 17.60 7.84 -15.23
CA GLU A 61 18.35 6.67 -15.73
C GLU A 61 19.02 5.85 -14.61
N ASP A 62 19.74 6.52 -13.70
CA ASP A 62 20.39 5.90 -12.53
C ASP A 62 19.51 5.95 -11.26
N GLY A 63 18.22 6.20 -11.45
CA GLY A 63 17.24 6.46 -10.40
C GLY A 63 16.38 5.25 -10.04
N PHE A 64 15.11 5.52 -9.73
CA PHE A 64 14.09 4.50 -9.52
C PHE A 64 12.77 4.88 -10.20
N ASP A 65 11.99 3.88 -10.59
CA ASP A 65 10.70 4.11 -11.24
C ASP A 65 9.61 4.52 -10.24
N CYS A 66 8.74 5.42 -10.66
CA CYS A 66 7.58 5.87 -9.90
C CYS A 66 6.69 4.68 -9.50
N PRO A 67 6.44 4.43 -8.20
CA PRO A 67 5.71 3.25 -7.74
C PRO A 67 4.19 3.34 -7.95
N SER A 68 3.69 4.42 -8.56
CA SER A 68 2.25 4.73 -8.61
C SER A 68 1.57 4.45 -9.93
N CYS A 69 2.26 4.59 -11.07
CA CYS A 69 1.65 4.55 -12.39
C CYS A 69 2.64 4.05 -13.43
N ALA A 70 2.17 3.27 -14.40
CA ALA A 70 2.95 2.71 -15.49
C ALA A 70 3.23 3.74 -16.62
N TRP A 71 3.52 5.00 -16.26
CA TRP A 71 3.88 5.99 -17.27
C TRP A 71 5.29 5.67 -17.79
N PRO A 72 5.48 5.49 -19.11
CA PRO A 72 6.79 5.15 -19.64
C PRO A 72 7.76 6.31 -19.50
N ASN A 73 8.99 6.01 -19.08
CA ASN A 73 10.06 7.01 -19.09
C ASN A 73 10.39 7.37 -20.54
N PRO A 74 10.49 8.66 -20.89
CA PRO A 74 10.84 9.08 -22.25
C PRO A 74 12.31 8.72 -22.56
N GLU A 75 12.64 8.57 -23.84
CA GLU A 75 14.03 8.30 -24.28
C GLU A 75 15.02 9.40 -23.87
N ASN A 76 14.55 10.63 -23.67
CA ASN A 76 15.35 11.76 -23.21
C ASN A 76 14.64 12.41 -22.02
N PRO A 77 14.82 11.89 -20.79
CA PRO A 77 14.17 12.41 -19.60
C PRO A 77 14.69 13.79 -19.23
N SER A 78 13.78 14.65 -18.76
CA SER A 78 14.11 15.89 -18.08
C SER A 78 15.00 15.59 -16.88
N PRO A 79 16.14 16.31 -16.71
CA PRO A 79 17.06 16.10 -15.60
C PRO A 79 16.51 16.61 -14.25
N ILE A 80 15.28 17.12 -14.23
CA ILE A 80 14.68 17.74 -13.04
C ILE A 80 13.45 16.95 -12.56
N ALA A 81 12.57 16.52 -13.47
CA ALA A 81 11.33 15.85 -13.11
C ALA A 81 10.67 15.16 -14.30
N GLU A 82 10.40 13.86 -14.18
CA GLU A 82 9.66 13.04 -15.14
C GLU A 82 8.47 12.33 -14.48
N TYR A 83 7.62 13.08 -13.78
CA TYR A 83 6.51 12.50 -13.01
C TYR A 83 5.35 13.47 -12.83
N CYS A 84 4.16 12.92 -12.57
CA CYS A 84 2.97 13.69 -12.25
C CYS A 84 2.83 13.98 -10.75
N GLU A 85 1.94 14.90 -10.40
CA GLU A 85 1.63 15.25 -9.01
C GLU A 85 1.23 14.03 -8.16
N ASN A 86 0.41 13.14 -8.73
CA ASN A 86 -0.05 11.94 -8.02
C ASN A 86 1.08 10.94 -7.78
N GLY A 87 2.01 10.81 -8.74
CA GLY A 87 3.22 9.99 -8.57
C GLY A 87 4.10 10.51 -7.44
N ALA A 88 4.31 11.82 -7.39
CA ALA A 88 5.05 12.46 -6.30
C ALA A 88 4.37 12.27 -4.92
N LYS A 89 3.04 12.37 -4.86
CA LYS A 89 2.27 12.13 -3.62
C LYS A 89 2.31 10.67 -3.17
N ALA A 90 2.23 9.73 -4.10
CA ALA A 90 2.34 8.31 -3.80
C ALA A 90 3.73 7.95 -3.26
N LEU A 91 4.80 8.47 -3.89
CA LEU A 91 6.16 8.34 -3.36
C LEU A 91 6.26 8.91 -1.94
N ALA A 92 5.66 10.09 -1.71
CA ALA A 92 5.70 10.72 -0.39
C ALA A 92 4.99 9.90 0.69
N ASP A 93 3.83 9.31 0.38
CA ASP A 93 3.13 8.42 1.31
C ASP A 93 3.94 7.13 1.56
N GLU A 94 4.59 6.57 0.54
CA GLU A 94 5.45 5.38 0.68
C GLU A 94 6.71 5.67 1.51
N ALA A 95 7.36 6.81 1.28
CA ALA A 95 8.60 7.21 1.93
C ALA A 95 8.41 8.06 3.20
N THR A 96 7.17 8.14 3.71
CA THR A 96 6.82 8.89 4.91
C THR A 96 7.72 8.54 6.12
N THR A 97 7.97 9.50 7.00
CA THR A 97 8.67 9.28 8.27
C THR A 97 7.76 8.75 9.38
N ASP A 98 6.45 8.85 9.19
CA ASP A 98 5.48 8.38 10.17
C ASP A 98 5.38 6.86 10.14
N HIS A 99 5.22 6.27 11.32
CA HIS A 99 5.19 4.82 11.48
C HIS A 99 4.37 4.42 12.70
N ILE A 100 3.79 3.23 12.59
CA ILE A 100 3.03 2.57 13.65
C ILE A 100 3.57 1.16 13.90
N GLY A 101 3.33 0.66 15.10
CA GLY A 101 3.79 -0.64 15.56
C GLY A 101 2.93 -1.14 16.72
N ARG A 102 3.50 -2.02 17.56
CA ARG A 102 2.80 -2.70 18.66
C ARG A 102 1.96 -1.80 19.56
N ASP A 103 2.45 -0.62 19.92
CA ASP A 103 1.78 0.26 20.88
C ASP A 103 0.49 0.83 20.27
N PHE A 104 0.51 1.13 18.98
CA PHE A 104 -0.67 1.57 18.24
C PHE A 104 -1.73 0.45 18.20
N PHE A 105 -1.33 -0.78 17.85
CA PHE A 105 -2.25 -1.90 17.75
C PHE A 105 -2.70 -2.46 19.10
N ALA A 106 -2.00 -2.14 20.20
CA ALA A 106 -2.46 -2.46 21.54
C ALA A 106 -3.67 -1.61 21.99
N THR A 107 -3.87 -0.44 21.38
CA THR A 107 -4.95 0.50 21.74
C THR A 107 -5.98 0.72 20.65
N HIS A 108 -5.77 0.18 19.45
CA HIS A 108 -6.71 0.30 18.31
C HIS A 108 -7.16 -1.08 17.86
N SER A 109 -8.43 -1.40 18.14
CA SER A 109 -9.03 -2.66 17.74
C SER A 109 -9.27 -2.73 16.23
N VAL A 110 -9.38 -3.95 15.71
CA VAL A 110 -9.72 -4.20 14.30
C VAL A 110 -11.08 -3.58 13.97
N GLU A 111 -12.04 -3.68 14.89
CA GLU A 111 -13.37 -3.08 14.74
C GLU A 111 -13.30 -1.55 14.61
N GLU A 112 -12.52 -0.87 15.45
CA GLU A 112 -12.33 0.59 15.36
C GLU A 112 -11.64 1.00 14.06
N LEU A 113 -10.55 0.32 13.70
CA LEU A 113 -9.81 0.60 12.47
C LEU A 113 -10.69 0.39 11.23
N SER A 114 -11.57 -0.61 11.26
CA SER A 114 -12.50 -0.87 10.15
C SER A 114 -13.48 0.26 9.88
N GLN A 115 -13.70 1.19 10.83
CA GLN A 115 -14.58 2.34 10.65
C GLN A 115 -13.87 3.53 10.00
N LEU A 116 -12.56 3.47 9.79
CA LEU A 116 -11.79 4.57 9.22
C LEU A 116 -11.84 4.54 7.68
N THR A 117 -11.56 5.68 7.07
CA THR A 117 -11.35 5.78 5.62
C THR A 117 -9.93 5.36 5.25
N ASP A 118 -9.73 4.91 4.01
CA ASP A 118 -8.40 4.56 3.48
C ASP A 118 -7.40 5.72 3.65
N TYR A 119 -7.86 6.96 3.48
CA TYR A 119 -7.04 8.15 3.72
C TYR A 119 -6.58 8.24 5.17
N GLN A 120 -7.47 8.03 6.14
CA GLN A 120 -7.11 8.07 7.56
C GLN A 120 -6.14 6.94 7.92
N LEU A 121 -6.38 5.73 7.41
CA LEU A 121 -5.51 4.58 7.63
C LEU A 121 -4.10 4.83 7.08
N ASN A 122 -4.00 5.33 5.84
CA ASN A 122 -2.74 5.68 5.19
C ASN A 122 -1.96 6.76 5.98
N LYS A 123 -2.66 7.69 6.64
CA LYS A 123 -2.02 8.76 7.43
C LYS A 123 -1.43 8.31 8.76
N PHE A 124 -1.64 7.07 9.21
CA PHE A 124 -0.89 6.55 10.35
C PHE A 124 0.57 6.22 10.02
N GLY A 125 0.92 6.09 8.74
CA GLY A 125 2.27 5.81 8.29
C GLY A 125 2.58 4.32 8.14
N ARG A 126 3.87 3.97 8.14
CA ARG A 126 4.35 2.62 7.79
C ARG A 126 4.23 1.62 8.94
N LEU A 127 3.93 0.37 8.60
CA LEU A 127 4.07 -0.76 9.52
C LEU A 127 5.56 -1.12 9.66
N THR A 128 6.03 -1.28 10.90
CA THR A 128 7.46 -1.49 11.19
C THR A 128 7.80 -2.86 11.76
N GLU A 129 6.80 -3.65 12.13
CA GLU A 129 6.97 -5.02 12.62
C GLU A 129 5.83 -5.93 12.12
N PRO A 130 6.04 -7.26 12.04
CA PRO A 130 4.99 -8.17 11.65
C PRO A 130 3.94 -8.28 12.75
N LEU A 131 2.68 -8.43 12.34
CA LEU A 131 1.53 -8.50 13.23
C LEU A 131 0.70 -9.74 12.93
N VAL A 132 0.05 -10.28 13.96
CA VAL A 132 -0.87 -11.40 13.86
C VAL A 132 -2.14 -11.11 14.64
N LEU A 133 -3.28 -11.50 14.07
CA LEU A 133 -4.57 -11.51 14.75
C LEU A 133 -4.93 -12.96 15.06
N ARG A 134 -4.90 -13.36 16.34
CA ARG A 134 -5.24 -14.75 16.72
C ARG A 134 -6.76 -14.94 16.81
N PRO A 135 -7.26 -16.19 16.72
CA PRO A 135 -8.69 -16.47 16.89
C PRO A 135 -9.22 -15.92 18.22
N GLY A 136 -10.34 -15.21 18.17
CA GLY A 136 -10.97 -14.59 19.36
C GLY A 136 -10.36 -13.26 19.80
N GLU A 137 -9.27 -12.80 19.19
CA GLU A 137 -8.66 -11.50 19.52
C GLU A 137 -9.26 -10.37 18.67
N ILE A 138 -9.32 -9.18 19.27
CA ILE A 138 -9.80 -7.93 18.63
C ILE A 138 -8.66 -6.94 18.31
N HIS A 139 -7.44 -7.22 18.78
CA HIS A 139 -6.25 -6.40 18.55
C HIS A 139 -5.19 -7.23 17.84
N TYR A 140 -4.48 -6.61 16.89
CA TYR A 140 -3.27 -7.19 16.33
C TYR A 140 -2.17 -7.25 17.40
N LYS A 141 -1.39 -8.33 17.40
CA LYS A 141 -0.24 -8.50 18.27
C LYS A 141 1.03 -8.67 17.46
N PRO A 142 2.18 -8.14 17.93
CA PRO A 142 3.45 -8.35 17.25
C PRO A 142 3.82 -9.83 17.25
N ILE A 143 4.45 -10.26 16.16
CA ILE A 143 5.00 -11.61 15.97
C ILE A 143 6.40 -11.48 15.36
N ALA A 144 7.31 -12.38 15.70
CA ALA A 144 8.64 -12.35 15.08
C ALA A 144 8.55 -12.71 13.59
N TRP A 145 9.50 -12.21 12.79
CA TRP A 145 9.57 -12.53 11.36
C TRP A 145 9.60 -14.04 11.09
N GLN A 146 10.41 -14.79 11.83
CA GLN A 146 10.47 -16.25 11.69
C GLN A 146 9.13 -16.93 12.01
N ASP A 147 8.48 -16.52 13.10
CA ASP A 147 7.17 -17.06 13.49
C ASP A 147 6.07 -16.72 12.47
N ALA A 148 6.18 -15.57 11.78
CA ALA A 148 5.28 -15.21 10.68
C ALA A 148 5.48 -16.12 9.46
N TYR A 149 6.74 -16.38 9.07
CA TYR A 149 7.05 -17.33 8.01
C TYR A 149 6.60 -18.75 8.34
N ASP A 150 6.83 -19.20 9.57
CA ASP A 150 6.41 -20.53 10.03
C ASP A 150 4.89 -20.65 10.04
N LEU A 151 4.18 -19.59 10.45
CA LEU A 151 2.72 -19.55 10.42
C LEU A 151 2.20 -19.64 8.97
N ILE A 152 2.73 -18.84 8.05
CA ILE A 152 2.34 -18.87 6.63
C ILE A 152 2.64 -20.25 6.04
N SER A 153 3.86 -20.77 6.23
CA SER A 153 4.27 -22.08 5.71
C SER A 153 3.40 -23.21 6.25
N LYS A 154 3.00 -23.16 7.53
CA LYS A 154 2.12 -24.15 8.12
C LYS A 154 0.76 -24.14 7.42
N ASN A 155 0.12 -22.97 7.31
CA ASN A 155 -1.20 -22.87 6.68
C ASN A 155 -1.17 -23.34 5.22
N LEU A 156 -0.13 -23.02 4.46
CA LEU A 156 0.02 -23.48 3.08
C LEU A 156 0.20 -25.01 2.97
N ARG A 157 0.91 -25.64 3.91
CA ARG A 157 1.10 -27.11 3.92
C ARG A 157 -0.12 -27.88 4.39
N ASP A 158 -0.96 -27.24 5.20
CA ASP A 158 -2.17 -27.85 5.76
C ASP A 158 -3.35 -27.84 4.75
N LEU A 159 -3.19 -27.22 3.57
CA LEU A 159 -4.19 -27.25 2.49
C LEU A 159 -4.33 -28.64 1.85
N GLU A 160 -5.55 -29.01 1.45
CA GLU A 160 -5.80 -30.31 0.80
C GLU A 160 -5.36 -30.30 -0.67
N SER A 161 -5.35 -29.12 -1.30
CA SER A 161 -4.92 -28.89 -2.68
C SER A 161 -4.24 -27.53 -2.83
N PRO A 162 -3.21 -27.38 -3.70
CA PRO A 162 -2.64 -26.08 -4.00
C PRO A 162 -3.65 -25.05 -4.51
N ASP A 163 -4.73 -25.50 -5.16
CA ASP A 163 -5.77 -24.63 -5.71
C ASP A 163 -6.72 -24.04 -4.66
N GLU A 164 -6.56 -24.40 -3.39
CA GLU A 164 -7.23 -23.71 -2.27
C GLU A 164 -6.52 -22.39 -1.90
N ALA A 165 -5.31 -22.17 -2.40
CA ALA A 165 -4.58 -20.92 -2.23
C ALA A 165 -4.88 -19.93 -3.36
N ILE A 166 -4.89 -18.64 -3.01
CA ILE A 166 -4.96 -17.52 -3.97
C ILE A 166 -3.80 -16.59 -3.68
N PHE A 167 -2.98 -16.33 -4.69
CA PHE A 167 -1.82 -15.45 -4.63
C PHE A 167 -2.14 -14.13 -5.34
N TYR A 168 -2.89 -13.27 -4.66
CA TYR A 168 -3.28 -11.96 -5.20
C TYR A 168 -2.08 -11.01 -5.25
N THR A 169 -1.93 -10.27 -6.35
CA THR A 169 -0.84 -9.31 -6.59
C THR A 169 -1.36 -7.96 -7.10
N SER A 170 -0.47 -6.97 -7.14
CA SER A 170 -0.73 -5.65 -7.71
C SER A 170 0.30 -5.29 -8.77
N GLY A 171 -0.15 -4.65 -9.85
CA GLY A 171 0.71 -3.99 -10.85
C GLY A 171 1.58 -2.84 -10.33
N ARG A 172 1.52 -2.50 -9.03
CA ARG A 172 2.51 -1.62 -8.36
C ARG A 172 3.75 -2.37 -7.86
N SER A 173 3.72 -3.70 -7.86
CA SER A 173 4.88 -4.51 -7.46
C SER A 173 5.99 -4.36 -8.48
N SER A 174 7.26 -4.43 -8.05
CA SER A 174 8.36 -4.48 -9.00
C SER A 174 8.27 -5.74 -9.88
N ASN A 175 8.84 -5.68 -11.08
CA ASN A 175 8.87 -6.82 -11.99
C ASN A 175 9.56 -8.05 -11.34
N GLU A 176 10.62 -7.82 -10.57
CA GLU A 176 11.36 -8.86 -9.86
C GLU A 176 10.51 -9.48 -8.74
N ALA A 177 9.82 -8.65 -7.95
CA ALA A 177 8.95 -9.12 -6.89
C ALA A 177 7.78 -9.93 -7.47
N ALA A 178 7.14 -9.43 -8.53
CA ALA A 178 6.07 -10.12 -9.24
C ALA A 178 6.56 -11.45 -9.85
N TYR A 179 7.77 -11.47 -10.45
CA TYR A 179 8.38 -12.67 -10.98
C TYR A 179 8.62 -13.72 -9.90
N LEU A 180 9.26 -13.34 -8.78
CA LEU A 180 9.53 -14.25 -7.67
C LEU A 180 8.25 -14.78 -7.02
N TYR A 181 7.26 -13.91 -6.81
CA TYR A 181 5.97 -14.29 -6.24
C TYR A 181 5.20 -15.24 -7.15
N GLY A 182 5.18 -14.98 -8.46
CA GLY A 182 4.58 -15.87 -9.44
C GLY A 182 5.33 -17.21 -9.58
N MET A 183 6.66 -17.22 -9.49
CA MET A 183 7.44 -18.46 -9.46
C MET A 183 7.13 -19.28 -8.21
N PHE A 184 6.99 -18.63 -7.07
CA PHE A 184 6.59 -19.27 -5.82
C PHE A 184 5.21 -19.92 -5.91
N ALA A 185 4.19 -19.22 -6.40
CA ALA A 185 2.84 -19.77 -6.56
C ALA A 185 2.80 -21.00 -7.50
N ARG A 186 3.53 -20.93 -8.62
CA ARG A 186 3.65 -22.05 -9.57
C ARG A 186 4.42 -23.24 -8.97
N ALA A 187 5.46 -22.97 -8.19
CA ALA A 187 6.20 -24.01 -7.47
C ALA A 187 5.37 -24.64 -6.34
N PHE A 188 4.48 -23.86 -5.70
CA PHE A 188 3.49 -24.36 -4.76
C PHE A 188 2.45 -25.27 -5.43
N GLY A 189 2.17 -25.05 -6.72
CA GLY A 189 1.42 -25.96 -7.56
C GLY A 189 0.10 -25.40 -8.11
N THR A 190 -0.12 -24.09 -8.04
CA THR A 190 -1.35 -23.45 -8.55
C THR A 190 -1.06 -22.29 -9.51
N ASN A 191 -2.06 -21.98 -10.34
CA ASN A 191 -2.08 -20.77 -11.19
C ASN A 191 -3.07 -19.71 -10.69
N ASN A 192 -3.64 -19.87 -9.49
CA ASN A 192 -4.58 -18.93 -8.88
C ASN A 192 -3.90 -17.62 -8.46
N MET A 193 -3.58 -16.78 -9.45
CA MET A 193 -2.84 -15.53 -9.30
C MET A 193 -3.62 -14.35 -9.90
N PRO A 194 -4.78 -13.96 -9.32
CA PRO A 194 -5.46 -12.74 -9.74
C PRO A 194 -4.60 -11.51 -9.46
N ASP A 195 -4.61 -10.53 -10.36
CA ASP A 195 -3.90 -9.26 -10.20
C ASP A 195 -4.87 -8.07 -10.20
N CYS A 196 -4.53 -6.97 -9.53
CA CYS A 196 -5.35 -5.77 -9.57
C CYS A 196 -5.48 -5.17 -10.99
N SER A 197 -4.51 -5.43 -11.86
CA SER A 197 -4.51 -5.02 -13.27
C SER A 197 -5.61 -5.71 -14.08
N ASN A 198 -6.11 -6.88 -13.68
CA ASN A 198 -7.29 -7.51 -14.30
C ASN A 198 -8.53 -6.59 -14.22
N MET A 199 -8.58 -5.66 -13.27
CA MET A 199 -9.68 -4.68 -13.15
C MET A 199 -9.45 -3.41 -13.96
N TYR A 200 -8.31 -3.26 -14.64
CA TYR A 200 -7.90 -2.03 -15.32
C TYR A 200 -7.55 -2.23 -16.80
N HIS A 201 -6.92 -3.37 -17.15
CA HIS A 201 -6.35 -3.63 -18.47
C HIS A 201 -6.97 -4.83 -19.20
N GLU A 202 -7.77 -5.65 -18.52
CA GLU A 202 -8.51 -6.79 -19.10
C GLU A 202 -9.99 -6.45 -19.33
#